data_AF-A0A927J7T3-F1
#
_entry.id   AF-A0A927J7T3-F1
#
_cell.length_a   1.000
_cell.length_b   1.000
_cell.length_c   1.000
_cell.angle_alpha   90.00
_cell.angle_beta   90.00
_cell.angle_gamma   90.00
#
_symmetry.space_group_name_H-M   'P 1'
#
loop_
_entity.id
_entity.type
_entity.pdbx_description
1 polymer ?
#
loop_
_entity_poly.entity_id
_entity_poly.type
_entity_poly.pdbx_seq_one_letter_code
_entity_poly.pdbx_strand_id
1 'polypeptide(L)'
;MDLVISVIVAVFAVLQIILFFKLWGMTNHVKEMKEAVEINSLFNNMWKVRRALFKGDKRKAKELLDDAFITEIMLFTRYSKENFSSIPQIIEYFQKIYDKHGFEMPEELSKLTSRKDAENIL
;
A
#
# COMPACT_ATOMS: atom_id res chain seq x y z
N MET A 1 -22.78 53.08 -12.80
CA MET A 1 -22.43 52.08 -11.77
C MET A 1 -22.68 50.65 -12.25
N ASP A 2 -23.74 50.41 -13.02
CA ASP A 2 -24.16 49.05 -13.41
C ASP A 2 -23.21 48.29 -14.34
N LEU A 3 -22.54 49.00 -15.27
CA LEU A 3 -21.61 48.39 -16.22
C LEU A 3 -20.35 47.86 -15.51
N VAL A 4 -19.84 48.59 -14.52
CA VAL A 4 -18.69 48.17 -13.70
C VAL A 4 -19.05 46.94 -12.87
N ILE A 5 -20.22 46.94 -12.24
CA ILE A 5 -20.73 45.80 -11.47
C ILE A 5 -20.90 44.58 -12.38
N SER A 6 -21.46 44.75 -13.58
CA SER A 6 -21.63 43.66 -14.55
C SER A 6 -20.30 43.04 -14.98
N VAL A 7 -19.25 43.85 -15.20
CA VAL A 7 -17.91 43.35 -15.55
C VAL A 7 -17.31 42.57 -14.38
N ILE A 8 -17.42 43.08 -13.16
CA ILE A 8 -16.92 42.41 -11.96
C ILE A 8 -17.60 41.05 -11.78
N VAL A 9 -18.92 40.98 -11.94
CA VAL A 9 -19.68 39.72 -11.84
C VAL A 9 -19.27 38.73 -12.93
N ALA A 10 -19.07 39.20 -14.17
CA ALA A 10 -18.63 38.34 -15.27
C ALA A 10 -17.23 37.76 -15.02
N VAL A 11 -16.27 38.58 -14.57
CA VAL A 11 -14.92 38.12 -14.21
C VAL A 11 -14.98 37.15 -13.04
N PHE A 12 -15.81 37.44 -12.02
CA PHE A 12 -15.98 36.54 -10.88
C PHE A 12 -16.54 35.19 -11.33
N ALA A 13 -17.54 35.15 -12.23
CA ALA A 13 -18.11 33.92 -12.75
C ALA A 13 -17.06 33.04 -13.48
N VAL A 14 -16.21 33.65 -14.31
CA VAL A 14 -15.13 32.93 -15.00
C VAL A 14 -14.09 32.42 -14.00
N LEU A 15 -13.70 33.23 -13.02
CA LEU A 15 -12.78 32.82 -11.95
C LEU A 15 -13.34 31.65 -11.12
N GLN A 16 -14.65 31.63 -10.84
CA GLN A 16 -15.27 30.50 -10.14
C GLN A 16 -15.13 29.20 -10.91
N ILE A 17 -15.37 29.20 -12.23
CA ILE A 17 -15.22 28.00 -13.06
C ILE A 17 -13.78 27.47 -13.02
N ILE A 18 -12.77 28.36 -13.11
CA ILE A 18 -11.36 27.98 -13.02
C ILE A 18 -11.03 27.39 -11.64
N LEU A 19 -11.57 28.00 -10.56
CA LEU A 19 -11.39 27.50 -9.20
C LEU A 19 -12.02 26.11 -9.01
N PHE A 20 -13.18 25.83 -9.61
CA PHE A 20 -13.80 24.50 -9.58
C PHE A 20 -12.89 23.42 -10.19
N PHE A 21 -12.31 23.66 -11.37
CA PHE A 21 -11.37 22.72 -11.98
C PHE A 21 -10.10 22.52 -11.12
N LYS A 22 -9.61 23.59 -10.49
CA LYS A 22 -8.44 23.52 -9.61
C LYS A 22 -8.73 22.71 -8.34
N LEU A 23 -9.89 22.92 -7.72
CA LEU A 23 -10.37 22.13 -6.59
C LEU A 23 -10.54 20.65 -6.95
N TRP A 24 -11.08 20.35 -8.14
CA TRP A 24 -11.24 18.98 -8.60
C TRP A 24 -9.89 18.26 -8.76
N GLY A 25 -8.89 18.91 -9.35
CA GLY A 25 -7.52 18.39 -9.39
C GLY A 25 -6.94 18.10 -8.00
N MET A 26 -7.15 19.00 -7.04
CA MET A 26 -6.74 18.78 -5.64
C MET A 26 -7.48 17.60 -5.00
N THR A 27 -8.78 17.42 -5.25
CA THR A 27 -9.53 16.25 -4.73
C THR A 27 -9.05 14.93 -5.33
N ASN A 28 -8.61 14.91 -6.60
CA ASN A 28 -7.99 13.73 -7.20
C ASN A 28 -6.65 13.41 -6.53
N HIS A 29 -5.81 14.41 -6.28
CA HIS A 29 -4.56 14.20 -5.53
C HIS A 29 -4.82 13.67 -4.11
N VAL A 30 -5.83 14.20 -3.40
CA VAL A 30 -6.23 13.69 -2.08
C VAL A 30 -6.69 12.23 -2.15
N LYS A 31 -7.42 11.85 -3.22
CA LYS A 31 -7.81 10.45 -3.45
C LYS A 31 -6.58 9.56 -3.66
N GLU A 32 -5.64 9.97 -4.48
CA GLU A 32 -4.38 9.24 -4.71
C GLU A 32 -3.56 9.11 -3.42
N MET A 33 -3.47 10.19 -2.62
CA MET A 33 -2.81 10.15 -1.31
C MET A 33 -3.51 9.19 -0.35
N LYS A 34 -4.84 9.19 -0.31
CA LYS A 34 -5.61 8.27 0.54
C LYS A 34 -5.34 6.82 0.14
N GLU A 35 -5.38 6.51 -1.16
CA GLU A 35 -5.06 5.17 -1.66
C GLU A 35 -3.62 4.78 -1.29
N ALA A 36 -2.64 5.67 -1.46
CA ALA A 36 -1.26 5.41 -1.06
C ALA A 36 -1.09 5.18 0.45
N VAL A 37 -1.84 5.89 1.30
CA VAL A 37 -1.84 5.72 2.76
C VAL A 37 -2.53 4.42 3.18
N GLU A 38 -3.64 4.05 2.54
CA GLU A 38 -4.32 2.77 2.79
C GLU A 38 -3.44 1.60 2.38
N ILE A 39 -2.76 1.68 1.23
CA ILE A 39 -1.74 0.69 0.84
C ILE A 39 -0.66 0.65 1.94
N ASN A 40 -0.09 1.79 2.39
CA ASN A 40 0.85 1.89 3.53
C ASN A 40 0.36 1.18 4.81
N SER A 41 -0.94 1.26 5.10
CA SER A 41 -1.54 0.58 6.26
C SER A 41 -1.63 -0.94 6.10
N LEU A 42 -1.69 -1.45 4.86
CA LEU A 42 -1.58 -2.89 4.56
C LEU A 42 -0.14 -3.40 4.78
N PHE A 43 0.89 -2.60 4.47
CA PHE A 43 2.31 -3.03 4.59
C PHE A 43 2.78 -3.31 6.02
N ASN A 44 2.07 -2.83 7.05
CA ASN A 44 2.54 -3.02 8.44
C ASN A 44 1.65 -3.95 9.25
N ASN A 45 1.41 -5.17 8.78
CA ASN A 45 0.86 -6.23 9.63
C ASN A 45 1.87 -6.75 10.67
N MET A 46 3.16 -6.36 10.58
CA MET A 46 4.19 -6.75 11.53
C MET A 46 3.91 -6.31 12.96
N TRP A 47 3.18 -5.21 13.20
CA TRP A 47 2.77 -4.87 14.56
C TRP A 47 1.82 -5.91 15.16
N LYS A 48 0.95 -6.53 14.34
CA LYS A 48 0.02 -7.59 14.78
C LYS A 48 0.79 -8.86 15.14
N VAL A 49 1.79 -9.22 14.32
CA VAL A 49 2.73 -10.32 14.60
C VAL A 49 3.44 -10.10 15.92
N ARG A 50 4.07 -8.92 16.11
CA ARG A 50 4.76 -8.56 17.36
C ARG A 50 3.83 -8.60 18.57
N ARG A 51 2.58 -8.15 18.41
CA ARG A 51 1.56 -8.19 19.46
C ARG A 51 1.20 -9.64 19.83
N ALA A 52 1.02 -10.52 18.85
CA ALA A 52 0.71 -11.93 19.11
C ALA A 52 1.89 -12.65 19.78
N LEU A 53 3.12 -12.40 19.33
CA LEU A 53 4.35 -12.89 19.96
C LEU A 53 4.46 -12.43 21.41
N PHE A 54 4.20 -11.16 21.69
CA PHE A 54 4.22 -10.61 23.05
C PHE A 54 3.17 -11.26 23.96
N LYS A 55 2.00 -11.61 23.41
CA LYS A 55 0.95 -12.34 24.14
C LYS A 55 1.27 -13.83 24.33
N GLY A 56 2.37 -14.33 23.75
CA GLY A 56 2.75 -15.75 23.77
C GLY A 56 1.94 -16.64 22.84
N ASP A 57 1.05 -16.07 22.01
CA ASP A 57 0.22 -16.82 21.08
C ASP A 57 1.01 -17.12 19.80
N LYS A 58 1.84 -18.17 19.86
CA LYS A 58 2.71 -18.59 18.76
C LYS A 58 1.95 -18.99 17.51
N ARG A 59 0.79 -19.64 17.65
CA ARG A 59 -0.05 -20.07 16.52
C ARG A 59 -0.55 -18.85 15.74
N LYS A 60 -1.15 -17.90 16.45
CA LYS A 60 -1.66 -16.67 15.84
C LYS A 60 -0.56 -15.78 15.31
N ALA A 61 0.61 -15.75 15.96
CA ALA A 61 1.77 -15.04 15.48
C ALA A 61 2.26 -15.57 14.13
N LYS A 62 2.30 -16.90 13.97
CA LYS A 62 2.66 -17.53 12.69
C LYS A 62 1.63 -17.21 11.61
N GLU A 63 0.35 -17.38 11.90
CA GLU A 63 -0.76 -17.08 10.98
C GLU A 63 -0.67 -15.64 10.46
N LEU A 64 -0.48 -14.67 11.37
CA LEU A 64 -0.31 -13.26 11.00
C LEU A 64 0.99 -12.95 10.25
N LEU A 65 2.05 -13.76 10.45
CA LEU A 65 3.31 -13.62 9.74
C LEU A 65 3.18 -14.13 8.31
N ASP A 66 2.50 -15.26 8.13
CA ASP A 66 2.16 -15.82 6.82
C ASP A 66 1.30 -14.80 6.03
N ASP A 67 0.27 -14.22 6.66
CA ASP A 67 -0.57 -13.17 6.06
C ASP A 67 0.24 -11.92 5.65
N ALA A 68 1.15 -11.48 6.52
CA ALA A 68 2.00 -10.33 6.25
C ALA A 68 2.92 -10.58 5.05
N PHE A 69 3.46 -11.80 4.94
CA PHE A 69 4.33 -12.19 3.84
C PHE A 69 3.58 -12.24 2.51
N ILE A 70 2.41 -12.89 2.49
CA ILE A 70 1.54 -12.96 1.30
C ILE A 70 1.12 -11.57 0.83
N THR A 71 0.78 -10.68 1.79
CA THR A 71 0.41 -9.29 1.48
C THR A 71 1.56 -8.55 0.80
N GLU A 72 2.79 -8.70 1.29
CA GLU A 72 3.96 -8.03 0.70
C GLU A 72 4.22 -8.50 -0.75
N ILE A 73 4.14 -9.81 -0.98
CA ILE A 73 4.28 -10.38 -2.33
C ILE A 73 3.17 -9.88 -3.27
N MET A 74 1.91 -9.87 -2.82
CA MET A 74 0.78 -9.35 -3.59
C MET A 74 0.94 -7.86 -3.94
N LEU A 75 1.40 -7.06 -2.99
CA LEU A 75 1.61 -5.63 -3.23
C LEU A 75 2.75 -5.41 -4.23
N PHE A 76 3.83 -6.18 -4.12
CA PHE A 76 4.89 -6.16 -5.11
C PHE A 76 4.38 -6.52 -6.50
N THR A 77 3.61 -7.61 -6.66
CA THR A 77 3.10 -8.01 -7.98
C THR A 77 2.12 -6.99 -8.56
N ARG A 78 1.25 -6.40 -7.74
CA ARG A 78 0.15 -5.54 -8.21
C ARG A 78 0.57 -4.09 -8.46
N TYR A 79 1.49 -3.56 -7.65
CA TYR A 79 1.81 -2.13 -7.64
C TYR A 79 3.27 -1.79 -7.95
N SER A 80 4.19 -2.77 -8.02
CA SER A 80 5.57 -2.49 -8.43
C SER A 80 5.60 -2.06 -9.89
N LYS A 81 5.65 -0.73 -10.09
CA LYS A 81 5.94 -0.15 -11.39
C LYS A 81 7.43 0.12 -11.58
N GLU A 82 8.21 0.63 -10.62
CA GLU A 82 9.63 0.91 -10.92
C GLU A 82 10.69 0.85 -9.80
N ASN A 83 10.43 0.78 -8.49
CA ASN A 83 11.56 0.90 -7.51
C ASN A 83 11.34 0.34 -6.09
N PHE A 84 10.77 -0.84 -5.93
CA PHE A 84 10.77 -1.53 -4.63
C PHE A 84 11.29 -2.96 -4.77
N SER A 85 11.97 -3.42 -3.72
CA SER A 85 12.72 -4.68 -3.57
C SER A 85 12.29 -5.84 -4.45
N SER A 86 13.24 -6.59 -5.03
CA SER A 86 12.90 -7.80 -5.80
C SER A 86 12.29 -8.88 -4.88
N ILE A 87 11.45 -9.77 -5.43
CA ILE A 87 10.85 -10.90 -4.70
C ILE A 87 11.88 -11.67 -3.84
N PRO A 88 13.09 -11.98 -4.32
CA PRO A 88 14.13 -12.60 -3.50
C PRO A 88 14.50 -11.82 -2.22
N GLN A 89 14.53 -10.48 -2.27
CA GLN A 89 14.83 -9.64 -1.11
C GLN A 89 13.70 -9.69 -0.07
N ILE A 90 12.45 -9.76 -0.54
CA ILE A 90 11.28 -9.93 0.33
C ILE A 90 11.36 -11.29 1.03
N ILE A 91 11.66 -12.36 0.29
CA ILE A 91 11.81 -13.71 0.85
C ILE A 91 12.93 -13.74 1.88
N GLU A 92 14.10 -13.17 1.58
CA GLU A 92 15.23 -13.13 2.52
C GLU A 92 14.87 -12.38 3.82
N TYR A 93 14.15 -11.27 3.71
CA TYR A 93 13.67 -10.52 4.87
C TYR A 93 12.74 -11.34 5.75
N PHE A 94 11.74 -11.99 5.15
CA PHE A 94 10.79 -12.81 5.89
C PHE A 94 11.45 -14.06 6.47
N GLN A 95 12.32 -14.73 5.72
CA GLN A 95 13.06 -15.91 6.19
C GLN A 95 13.83 -15.63 7.48
N LYS A 96 14.52 -14.49 7.58
CA LYS A 96 15.20 -14.07 8.82
C LYS A 96 14.24 -13.94 10.01
N ILE A 97 12.98 -13.54 9.77
CA ILE A 97 11.96 -13.41 10.82
C ILE A 97 11.41 -14.78 11.22
N TYR A 98 11.16 -15.67 10.26
CA TYR A 98 10.75 -17.06 10.51
C TYR A 98 11.80 -17.77 11.37
N ASP A 99 13.07 -17.72 10.95
CA ASP A 99 14.20 -18.35 11.65
C ASP A 99 14.33 -17.82 13.09
N LYS A 100 14.24 -16.50 13.27
CA LYS A 100 14.35 -15.84 14.57
C LYS A 100 13.29 -16.31 15.57
N HIS A 101 12.10 -16.66 15.08
CA HIS A 101 10.98 -17.07 15.92
C HIS A 101 10.73 -18.58 15.94
N GLY A 102 11.57 -19.37 15.23
CA GLY A 102 11.45 -20.82 15.13
C GLY A 102 10.19 -21.26 14.40
N PHE A 103 9.74 -20.48 13.42
CA PHE A 103 8.60 -20.82 12.57
C PHE A 103 9.09 -21.39 11.23
N GLU A 104 8.35 -22.35 10.69
CA GLU A 104 8.59 -22.85 9.34
C GLU A 104 7.90 -21.96 8.31
N MET A 105 8.66 -21.54 7.31
CA MET A 105 8.16 -20.73 6.19
C MET A 105 7.41 -21.62 5.19
N PRO A 106 6.27 -21.17 4.64
CA PRO A 106 5.56 -21.92 3.60
C PRO A 106 6.44 -22.19 2.38
N GLU A 107 6.44 -23.45 1.90
CA GLU A 107 7.30 -23.91 0.81
C GLU A 107 6.91 -23.28 -0.54
N GLU A 108 5.63 -22.98 -0.74
CA GLU A 108 5.13 -22.31 -1.94
C GLU A 108 5.68 -20.89 -2.07
N LEU A 109 5.88 -20.21 -0.94
CA LEU A 109 6.38 -18.84 -0.91
C LEU A 109 7.91 -18.77 -0.98
N SER A 110 8.62 -19.80 -0.52
CA SER A 110 10.08 -19.88 -0.60
C SER A 110 10.61 -20.07 -2.02
N LYS A 111 9.79 -20.62 -2.91
CA LYS A 111 10.14 -20.91 -4.32
C LYS A 111 9.91 -19.73 -5.26
N LEU A 112 9.33 -18.63 -4.79
CA LEU A 112 9.04 -17.48 -5.63
C LEU A 112 10.35 -16.80 -6.07
N THR A 113 10.59 -16.74 -7.37
CA THR A 113 11.80 -16.06 -7.90
C THR A 113 11.46 -14.83 -8.73
N SER A 114 10.28 -14.83 -9.33
CA SER A 114 9.83 -13.81 -10.27
C SER A 114 8.38 -13.39 -10.05
N ARG A 115 8.03 -12.23 -10.59
CA ARG A 115 6.66 -11.71 -10.57
C ARG A 115 5.66 -12.69 -11.20
N LYS A 116 6.07 -13.39 -12.27
CA LYS A 116 5.26 -14.42 -12.93
C LYS A 116 4.95 -15.59 -12.01
N ASP A 117 5.90 -15.99 -11.17
CA ASP A 117 5.68 -17.09 -10.21
C ASP A 117 4.64 -16.68 -9.17
N ALA A 118 4.73 -15.44 -8.69
CA ALA A 118 3.80 -14.91 -7.70
C ALA A 118 2.39 -14.67 -8.27
N GLU A 119 2.26 -14.28 -9.54
CA GLU A 119 0.97 -14.17 -10.24
C GLU A 119 0.27 -15.52 -10.46
N ASN A 120 0.99 -16.65 -10.41
CA ASN A 120 0.36 -17.98 -10.56
C ASN A 120 -0.24 -18.51 -9.24
N ILE A 121 0.10 -17.91 -8.10
CA ILE A 121 -0.30 -18.36 -6.76
C ILE A 121 -1.36 -17.42 -6.15
N LEU A 122 -1.44 -16.16 -6.61
CA LEU A 122 -2.32 -15.09 -6.13
C LEU A 122 -3.49 -14.83 -7.07
#